data_AF-A0A6A4HRI3-F1
#
_entry.id   AF-A0A6A4HRI3-F1
#
_cell.length_a   1.000
_cell.length_b   1.000
_cell.length_c   1.000
_cell.angle_alpha   90.00
_cell.angle_beta   90.00
_cell.angle_gamma   90.00
#
_symmetry.space_group_name_H-M   'P 1'
#
loop_
_entity.id
_entity.type
_entity.pdbx_description
1 polymer ?
#
loop_
_entity_poly.entity_id
_entity_poly.type
_entity_poly.pdbx_seq_one_letter_code
_entity_poly.pdbx_strand_id
1 'polypeptide(L)'
;NEMSKKIAKMWEVMSEEDKDAATREELAHLRNRQANKEVGEHRVSATAAQASVLTLQRIQETLQRLTMRTGDEHLLITTRGSNKVYHKPFVFASSNRVVEFFSNAYKEIPADMGYRMDAFMVSGVEGLARMHVQILAQMKKDIAGLIFRKLQESVGNVKVGRMMYLGFEEQITKRFGVVIKNWPLNKFKNPSHVSTKSELELLWHAWDSGVAHFYRMTTQEYSNWLAIASGPAVIQSSDNGQEGRDGSSNGEAATGGQTVPEEGLSSTSGAFKFHRVYLLLPPQV
;
A
#
# COMPACT_ATOMS: atom_id res chain seq x y z
N ASN A 1 -46.44 40.32 -14.85
CA ASN A 1 -45.15 40.80 -14.30
C ASN A 1 -45.13 42.32 -14.29
N GLU A 2 -46.05 42.95 -13.53
CA GLU A 2 -46.22 44.41 -13.52
C GLU A 2 -45.10 45.14 -12.77
N MET A 3 -44.48 44.47 -11.80
CA MET A 3 -43.36 44.99 -11.03
C MET A 3 -42.15 45.29 -11.91
N SER A 4 -41.80 44.40 -12.84
CA SER A 4 -40.69 44.63 -13.78
C SER A 4 -40.94 45.83 -14.70
N LYS A 5 -42.18 46.06 -15.12
CA LYS A 5 -42.54 47.23 -15.95
C LYS A 5 -42.48 48.53 -15.14
N LYS A 6 -42.85 48.51 -13.87
CA LYS A 6 -42.73 49.66 -12.95
C LYS A 6 -41.26 49.99 -12.66
N ILE A 7 -40.44 48.98 -12.42
CA ILE A 7 -38.99 49.13 -12.19
C ILE A 7 -38.32 49.72 -13.44
N ALA A 8 -38.66 49.24 -14.65
CA ALA A 8 -38.09 49.77 -15.89
C ALA A 8 -38.41 51.25 -16.13
N LYS A 9 -39.67 51.66 -15.90
CA LYS A 9 -40.05 53.08 -15.98
C LYS A 9 -39.35 53.95 -14.93
N MET A 10 -39.20 53.42 -13.70
CA MET A 10 -38.50 54.13 -12.63
C MET A 10 -37.01 54.26 -12.97
N TRP A 11 -36.42 53.24 -13.58
CA TRP A 11 -35.03 53.24 -14.06
C TRP A 11 -34.79 54.23 -15.21
N GLU A 12 -35.74 54.44 -16.12
CA GLU A 12 -35.59 55.43 -17.20
C GLU A 12 -35.60 56.88 -16.69
N VAL A 13 -36.30 57.15 -15.58
CA VAL A 13 -36.44 58.49 -14.99
C VAL A 13 -35.33 58.82 -14.00
N MET A 14 -34.62 57.81 -13.47
CA MET A 14 -33.47 58.04 -12.59
C MET A 14 -32.33 58.74 -13.33
N SER A 15 -31.64 59.64 -12.63
CA SER A 15 -30.40 60.24 -13.14
C SER A 15 -29.31 59.17 -13.24
N GLU A 16 -28.29 59.39 -14.07
CA GLU A 16 -27.16 58.45 -14.17
C GLU A 16 -26.42 58.29 -12.83
N GLU A 17 -26.36 59.35 -12.02
CA GLU A 17 -25.77 59.33 -10.67
C GLU A 17 -26.57 58.43 -9.71
N ASP A 18 -27.90 58.44 -9.79
CA ASP A 18 -28.77 57.60 -8.97
C ASP A 18 -28.76 56.13 -9.44
N LYS A 19 -28.64 55.89 -10.75
CA LYS A 19 -28.49 54.53 -11.31
C LYS A 19 -27.17 53.91 -10.88
N ASP A 20 -26.09 54.68 -10.93
CA ASP A 20 -24.78 54.27 -10.48
C ASP A 20 -24.78 54.00 -8.97
N ALA A 21 -25.44 54.83 -8.15
CA ALA A 21 -25.58 54.58 -6.73
C ALA A 21 -26.38 53.30 -6.43
N ALA A 22 -27.51 53.10 -7.13
CA ALA A 22 -28.39 51.94 -6.95
C ALA A 22 -27.76 50.62 -7.41
N THR A 23 -26.85 50.64 -8.40
CA THR A 23 -26.15 49.45 -8.89
C THR A 23 -24.79 49.23 -8.25
N ARG A 24 -24.22 50.21 -7.54
CA ARG A 24 -22.88 50.11 -6.95
C ARG A 24 -22.72 48.93 -6.00
N GLU A 25 -23.68 48.78 -5.08
CA GLU A 25 -23.66 47.72 -4.08
C GLU A 25 -23.85 46.35 -4.73
N GLU A 26 -24.74 46.24 -5.72
CA GLU A 26 -24.94 44.97 -6.42
C GLU A 26 -23.83 44.61 -7.40
N LEU A 27 -23.20 45.59 -8.03
CA LEU A 27 -21.99 45.37 -8.82
C LEU A 27 -20.83 44.94 -7.92
N ALA A 28 -20.74 45.45 -6.68
CA ALA A 28 -19.78 44.97 -5.69
C ALA A 28 -20.10 43.54 -5.24
N HIS A 29 -21.37 43.19 -5.01
CA HIS A 29 -21.78 41.81 -4.72
C HIS A 29 -21.50 40.86 -5.89
N LEU A 30 -21.73 41.27 -7.14
CA LEU A 30 -21.42 40.49 -8.34
C LEU A 30 -19.92 40.29 -8.53
N ARG A 31 -19.11 41.35 -8.31
CA ARG A 31 -17.64 41.25 -8.32
C ARG A 31 -17.13 40.34 -7.22
N ASN A 32 -17.65 40.45 -6.00
CA ASN A 32 -17.33 39.56 -4.88
C ASN A 32 -17.74 38.11 -5.19
N ARG A 33 -18.86 37.88 -5.87
CA ARG A 33 -19.30 36.55 -6.30
C ARG A 33 -18.44 35.98 -7.44
N GLN A 34 -17.93 36.81 -8.33
CA GLN A 34 -16.96 36.42 -9.36
C GLN A 34 -15.59 36.09 -8.74
N ALA A 35 -15.09 36.92 -7.83
CA ALA A 35 -13.87 36.67 -7.07
C ALA A 35 -13.98 35.40 -6.21
N ASN A 36 -15.12 35.17 -5.54
CA ASN A 36 -15.36 33.94 -4.79
C ASN A 36 -15.57 32.69 -5.67
N LYS A 37 -15.90 32.86 -6.96
CA LYS A 37 -15.88 31.76 -7.95
C LYS A 37 -14.45 31.37 -8.33
N GLU A 38 -13.54 32.34 -8.43
CA GLU A 38 -12.10 32.09 -8.63
C GLU A 38 -11.45 31.47 -7.39
N VAL A 39 -11.86 31.89 -6.18
CA VAL A 39 -11.32 31.42 -4.89
C VAL A 39 -12.12 30.23 -4.31
N GLY A 40 -13.10 29.69 -5.05
CA GLY A 40 -13.93 28.56 -4.62
C GLY A 40 -13.19 27.22 -4.60
N GLU A 41 -12.15 27.08 -3.77
CA GLU A 41 -11.16 26.01 -3.80
C GLU A 41 -11.75 24.59 -3.61
N HIS A 42 -12.94 24.46 -3.05
CA HIS A 42 -13.51 23.15 -2.67
C HIS A 42 -14.27 22.44 -3.80
N ARG A 43 -14.73 23.14 -4.85
CA ARG A 43 -15.47 22.53 -5.99
C ARG A 43 -14.66 22.47 -7.30
N VAL A 44 -13.61 23.28 -7.40
CA VAL A 44 -12.75 23.34 -8.59
C VAL A 44 -11.97 22.05 -8.78
N SER A 45 -11.52 21.40 -7.71
CA SER A 45 -10.71 20.18 -7.80
C SER A 45 -11.45 18.98 -8.41
N ALA A 46 -12.69 18.71 -7.99
CA ALA A 46 -13.50 17.60 -8.51
C ALA A 46 -13.93 17.84 -9.96
N THR A 47 -14.36 19.07 -10.27
CA THR A 47 -14.76 19.46 -11.63
C THR A 47 -13.57 19.42 -12.59
N ALA A 48 -12.39 19.92 -12.15
CA ALA A 48 -11.16 19.86 -12.93
C ALA A 48 -10.69 18.41 -13.14
N ALA A 49 -10.81 17.55 -12.12
CA ALA A 49 -10.48 16.13 -12.25
C ALA A 49 -11.40 15.44 -13.28
N GLN A 50 -12.71 15.68 -13.22
CA GLN A 50 -13.66 15.14 -14.20
C GLN A 50 -13.41 15.66 -15.61
N ALA A 51 -13.15 16.96 -15.77
CA ALA A 51 -12.81 17.57 -17.05
C ALA A 51 -11.54 16.96 -17.65
N SER A 52 -10.52 16.75 -16.82
CA SER A 52 -9.28 16.07 -17.20
C SER A 52 -9.57 14.65 -17.71
N VAL A 53 -10.31 13.84 -16.95
CA VAL A 53 -10.66 12.46 -17.33
C VAL A 53 -11.40 12.40 -18.66
N LEU A 54 -12.44 13.22 -18.85
CA LEU A 54 -13.22 13.25 -20.10
C LEU A 54 -12.39 13.69 -21.29
N THR A 55 -11.49 14.67 -21.10
CA THR A 55 -10.59 15.13 -22.16
C THR A 55 -9.58 14.05 -22.52
N LEU A 56 -9.01 13.36 -21.53
CA LEU A 56 -8.05 12.28 -21.74
C LEU A 56 -8.68 11.08 -22.44
N GLN A 57 -9.94 10.76 -22.18
CA GLN A 57 -10.67 9.73 -22.93
C GLN A 57 -10.80 10.09 -24.42
N ARG A 58 -11.13 11.35 -24.74
CA ARG A 58 -11.19 11.81 -26.14
C ARG A 58 -9.82 11.78 -26.83
N ILE A 59 -8.77 12.14 -26.10
CA ILE A 59 -7.39 12.06 -26.61
C ILE A 59 -7.03 10.60 -26.87
N GLN A 60 -7.33 9.69 -25.95
CA GLN A 60 -7.12 8.26 -26.12
C GLN A 60 -7.82 7.74 -27.39
N GLU A 61 -9.11 8.02 -27.58
CA GLU A 61 -9.84 7.60 -28.79
C GLU A 61 -9.19 8.16 -30.07
N THR A 62 -8.69 9.38 -30.01
CA THR A 62 -8.02 10.02 -31.13
C THR A 62 -6.68 9.37 -31.44
N LEU A 63 -5.89 9.05 -30.42
CA LEU A 63 -4.63 8.32 -30.57
C LEU A 63 -4.87 6.89 -31.08
N GLN A 64 -5.90 6.20 -30.60
CA GLN A 64 -6.28 4.88 -31.11
C GLN A 64 -6.65 4.94 -32.60
N ARG A 65 -7.43 5.94 -33.01
CA ARG A 65 -7.73 6.16 -34.45
C ARG A 65 -6.49 6.49 -35.26
N LEU A 66 -5.55 7.25 -34.69
CA LEU A 66 -4.29 7.55 -35.36
C LEU A 66 -3.48 6.27 -35.58
N THR A 67 -3.30 5.46 -34.54
CA THR A 67 -2.63 4.15 -34.64
C THR A 67 -3.28 3.26 -35.70
N MET A 68 -4.61 3.18 -35.75
CA MET A 68 -5.29 2.38 -36.78
C MET A 68 -5.04 2.87 -38.21
N ARG A 69 -4.83 4.17 -38.40
CA ARG A 69 -4.65 4.77 -39.74
C ARG A 69 -3.20 4.80 -40.20
N THR A 70 -2.25 5.06 -39.30
CA THR A 70 -0.84 5.28 -39.66
C THR A 70 0.07 4.13 -39.23
N GLY A 71 -0.40 3.26 -38.31
CA GLY A 71 0.45 2.27 -37.67
C GLY A 71 1.38 2.86 -36.59
N ASP A 72 1.24 4.15 -36.26
CA ASP A 72 2.05 4.78 -35.23
C ASP A 72 1.66 4.28 -33.84
N GLU A 73 2.68 4.08 -33.00
CA GLU A 73 2.51 3.60 -31.63
C GLU A 73 2.72 4.76 -30.63
N HIS A 74 1.91 4.79 -29.58
CA HIS A 74 1.80 5.92 -28.65
C HIS A 74 1.78 5.45 -27.19
N LEU A 75 2.46 6.20 -26.34
CA LEU A 75 2.32 6.15 -24.89
C LEU A 75 1.89 7.54 -24.40
N LEU A 76 0.80 7.61 -23.65
CA LEU A 76 0.34 8.81 -22.97
C LEU A 76 0.34 8.57 -21.47
N ILE A 77 1.11 9.39 -20.76
CA ILE A 77 1.10 9.45 -19.29
C ILE A 77 0.68 10.86 -18.90
N THR A 78 -0.38 10.97 -18.09
CA THR A 78 -0.84 12.25 -17.55
C THR A 78 -1.01 12.13 -16.05
N THR A 79 -0.33 13.02 -15.32
CA THR A 79 -0.33 13.07 -13.87
C THR A 79 -0.94 14.37 -13.41
N ARG A 80 -1.26 14.48 -12.12
CA ARG A 80 -1.66 15.77 -11.56
C ARG A 80 -0.42 16.65 -11.36
N GLY A 81 -0.58 17.95 -11.58
CA GLY A 81 0.48 18.94 -11.32
C GLY A 81 0.45 19.53 -9.91
N SER A 82 -0.49 19.07 -9.07
CA SER A 82 -0.74 19.66 -7.74
C SER A 82 -1.48 18.67 -6.84
N ASN A 83 -1.23 18.76 -5.54
CA ASN A 83 -1.96 18.00 -4.51
C ASN A 83 -3.43 18.40 -4.37
N LYS A 84 -3.85 19.54 -4.94
CA LYS A 84 -5.23 20.05 -4.88
C LYS A 84 -6.19 19.24 -5.77
N VAL A 85 -5.68 18.58 -6.81
CA VAL A 85 -6.48 17.75 -7.72
C VAL A 85 -6.27 16.29 -7.39
N TYR A 86 -7.35 15.56 -7.11
CA TYR A 86 -7.26 14.15 -6.72
C TYR A 86 -7.77 13.24 -7.83
N HIS A 87 -6.85 12.76 -8.67
CA HIS A 87 -7.09 11.63 -9.56
C HIS A 87 -5.84 10.77 -9.67
N LYS A 88 -6.01 9.49 -10.03
CA LYS A 88 -4.89 8.61 -10.35
C LYS A 88 -4.23 9.05 -11.67
N PRO A 89 -2.93 8.76 -11.87
CA PRO A 89 -2.30 8.95 -13.17
C PRO A 89 -3.09 8.23 -14.26
N PHE A 90 -3.30 8.93 -15.37
CA PHE A 90 -3.87 8.36 -16.57
C PHE A 90 -2.74 7.82 -17.42
N VAL A 91 -2.77 6.52 -17.70
CA VAL A 91 -1.76 5.85 -18.51
C VAL A 91 -2.46 5.09 -19.61
N PHE A 92 -2.12 5.43 -20.84
CA PHE A 92 -2.65 4.81 -22.05
C PHE A 92 -1.50 4.40 -22.97
N ALA A 93 -1.54 3.15 -23.44
CA ALA A 93 -0.66 2.65 -24.49
C ALA A 93 -1.52 2.22 -25.68
N SER A 94 -1.11 2.58 -26.90
CA SER A 94 -1.81 2.20 -28.14
C SER A 94 -1.85 0.69 -28.36
N SER A 95 -0.78 -0.01 -27.97
CA SER A 95 -0.64 -1.46 -28.12
C SER A 95 0.20 -2.08 -27.00
N ASN A 96 0.13 -3.40 -26.89
CA ASN A 96 0.97 -4.16 -25.96
C ASN A 96 2.46 -4.08 -26.30
N ARG A 97 2.82 -3.80 -27.56
CA ARG A 97 4.22 -3.67 -27.98
C ARG A 97 4.92 -2.52 -27.27
N VAL A 98 4.19 -1.43 -27.03
CA VAL A 98 4.68 -0.29 -26.24
C VAL A 98 4.93 -0.74 -24.80
N VAL A 99 3.99 -1.47 -24.19
CA VAL A 99 4.13 -1.98 -22.81
C VAL A 99 5.32 -2.93 -22.68
N GLU A 100 5.50 -3.84 -23.65
CA GLU A 100 6.63 -4.77 -23.71
C GLU A 100 7.96 -4.03 -23.91
N PHE A 101 8.00 -3.00 -24.76
CA PHE A 101 9.20 -2.17 -24.92
C PHE A 101 9.64 -1.59 -23.58
N PHE A 102 8.73 -0.98 -22.81
CA PHE A 102 9.07 -0.43 -21.50
C PHE A 102 9.47 -1.52 -20.50
N SER A 103 8.74 -2.63 -20.49
CA SER A 103 9.05 -3.77 -19.61
C SER A 103 10.42 -4.38 -19.91
N ASN A 104 10.84 -4.39 -21.17
CA ASN A 104 12.10 -4.97 -21.59
C ASN A 104 13.29 -4.00 -21.47
N ALA A 105 13.12 -2.75 -21.91
CA ALA A 105 14.17 -1.72 -21.94
C ALA A 105 14.38 -1.06 -20.57
N TYR A 106 13.30 -0.75 -19.85
CA TYR A 106 13.35 -0.05 -18.56
C TYR A 106 13.10 -0.97 -17.36
N LYS A 107 12.79 -2.25 -17.61
CA LYS A 107 12.44 -3.23 -16.56
C LYS A 107 11.24 -2.79 -15.74
N GLU A 108 10.28 -2.15 -16.40
CA GLU A 108 9.17 -1.52 -15.73
C GLU A 108 7.92 -1.39 -16.60
N ILE A 109 6.74 -1.46 -15.97
CA ILE A 109 5.48 -1.19 -16.64
C ILE A 109 5.19 0.33 -16.67
N PRO A 110 4.61 0.87 -17.77
CA PRO A 110 4.33 2.30 -17.87
C PRO A 110 3.41 2.87 -16.77
N ALA A 111 2.57 2.02 -16.17
CA ALA A 111 1.71 2.42 -15.05
C ALA A 111 2.53 2.86 -13.83
N ASP A 112 3.57 2.09 -13.46
CA ASP A 112 4.45 2.39 -12.33
C ASP A 112 5.28 3.64 -12.59
N MET A 113 5.67 3.85 -13.85
CA MET A 113 6.32 5.08 -14.29
C MET A 113 5.38 6.28 -14.12
N GLY A 114 4.11 6.14 -14.47
CA GLY A 114 3.08 7.15 -14.22
C GLY A 114 2.92 7.49 -12.73
N TYR A 115 2.97 6.50 -11.84
CA TYR A 115 2.91 6.73 -10.39
C TYR A 115 4.14 7.48 -9.86
N ARG A 116 5.35 7.15 -10.33
CA ARG A 116 6.56 7.90 -9.94
C ARG A 116 6.56 9.32 -10.50
N MET A 117 6.16 9.47 -11.76
CA MET A 117 5.98 10.79 -12.36
C MET A 117 4.97 11.62 -11.55
N ASP A 118 3.85 11.05 -11.11
CA ASP A 118 2.86 11.75 -10.29
C ASP A 118 3.41 12.16 -8.93
N ALA A 119 4.09 11.25 -8.25
CA ALA A 119 4.73 11.54 -6.97
C ALA A 119 5.75 12.67 -7.10
N PHE A 120 6.52 12.68 -8.19
CA PHE A 120 7.47 13.75 -8.50
C PHE A 120 6.78 15.08 -8.82
N MET A 121 5.73 15.07 -9.64
CA MET A 121 5.01 16.30 -10.00
C MET A 121 4.30 16.94 -8.80
N VAL A 122 3.87 16.14 -7.82
CA VAL A 122 3.16 16.64 -6.62
C VAL A 122 4.10 17.06 -5.50
N SER A 123 5.21 16.35 -5.30
CA SER A 123 6.07 16.52 -4.11
C SER A 123 7.56 16.52 -4.42
N GLY A 124 7.94 16.64 -5.69
CA GLY A 124 9.33 16.59 -6.13
C GLY A 124 10.03 15.28 -5.76
N VAL A 125 11.33 15.38 -5.51
CA VAL A 125 12.19 14.23 -5.15
C VAL A 125 11.70 13.53 -3.87
N GLU A 126 11.11 14.26 -2.93
CA GLU A 126 10.56 13.68 -1.70
C GLU A 126 9.39 12.72 -1.99
N GLY A 127 8.56 13.04 -2.98
CA GLY A 127 7.49 12.15 -3.44
C GLY A 127 8.01 10.82 -3.96
N LEU A 128 9.12 10.84 -4.72
CA LEU A 128 9.78 9.63 -5.19
C LEU A 128 10.32 8.77 -4.04
N ALA A 129 10.95 9.40 -3.05
CA ALA A 129 11.46 8.69 -1.88
C ALA A 129 10.33 8.01 -1.09
N ARG A 130 9.22 8.72 -0.83
CA ARG A 130 8.03 8.15 -0.18
C ARG A 130 7.44 6.98 -0.96
N MET A 131 7.36 7.11 -2.30
CA MET A 131 6.91 6.03 -3.18
C MET A 131 7.82 4.80 -3.07
N HIS A 132 9.15 5.00 -3.07
CA HIS A 132 10.10 3.89 -2.93
C HIS A 132 9.91 3.14 -1.60
N VAL A 133 9.73 3.87 -0.49
CA VAL A 133 9.42 3.27 0.82
C VAL A 133 8.10 2.49 0.78
N GLN A 134 7.06 3.01 0.14
CA GLN A 134 5.78 2.32 -0.02
C GLN A 134 5.90 1.04 -0.84
N ILE A 135 6.64 1.08 -1.97
CA ILE A 135 6.90 -0.10 -2.81
C ILE A 135 7.61 -1.17 -1.99
N LEU A 136 8.66 -0.81 -1.24
CA LEU A 136 9.37 -1.77 -0.39
C LEU A 136 8.47 -2.35 0.70
N ALA A 137 7.64 -1.53 1.34
CA ALA A 137 6.69 -2.00 2.36
C ALA A 137 5.66 -2.98 1.77
N GLN A 138 5.17 -2.69 0.56
CA GLN A 138 4.24 -3.56 -0.15
C GLN A 138 4.89 -4.89 -0.55
N MET A 139 6.11 -4.87 -1.11
CA MET A 139 6.88 -6.08 -1.42
C MET A 139 7.09 -6.96 -0.18
N LYS A 140 7.47 -6.36 0.96
CA LYS A 140 7.62 -7.08 2.24
C LYS A 140 6.34 -7.78 2.67
N LYS A 141 5.20 -7.09 2.55
CA LYS A 141 3.88 -7.63 2.87
C LYS A 141 3.51 -8.78 1.94
N ASP A 142 3.73 -8.64 0.64
CA ASP A 142 3.39 -9.65 -0.35
C ASP A 142 4.24 -10.92 -0.19
N ILE A 143 5.54 -10.76 0.06
CA ILE A 143 6.43 -11.88 0.38
C ILE A 143 6.00 -12.59 1.67
N ALA A 144 5.68 -11.84 2.73
CA ALA A 144 5.20 -12.44 3.98
C ALA A 144 3.90 -13.22 3.77
N GLY A 145 2.98 -12.69 2.95
CA GLY A 145 1.75 -13.38 2.54
C GLY A 145 2.01 -14.64 1.72
N LEU A 146 2.94 -14.58 0.77
CA LEU A 146 3.36 -15.74 -0.04
C LEU A 146 3.91 -16.87 0.84
N ILE A 147 4.86 -16.55 1.73
CA ILE A 147 5.48 -17.51 2.65
C ILE A 147 4.40 -18.12 3.55
N PHE A 148 3.54 -17.30 4.14
CA PHE A 148 2.48 -17.81 5.02
C PHE A 148 1.51 -18.74 4.29
N ARG A 149 1.12 -18.39 3.05
CA ARG A 149 0.30 -19.26 2.20
C ARG A 149 0.99 -20.60 1.93
N LYS A 150 2.26 -20.60 1.55
CA LYS A 150 3.05 -21.82 1.32
C LYS A 150 3.17 -22.68 2.59
N LEU A 151 3.27 -22.07 3.77
CA LEU A 151 3.26 -22.79 5.04
C LEU A 151 1.91 -23.49 5.24
N GLN A 152 0.80 -22.77 5.08
CA GLN A 152 -0.54 -23.32 5.23
C GLN A 152 -0.79 -24.50 4.27
N GLU A 153 -0.32 -24.39 3.03
CA GLU A 153 -0.35 -25.47 2.03
C GLU A 153 0.43 -26.71 2.49
N SER A 154 1.63 -26.53 3.07
CA SER A 154 2.49 -27.65 3.51
C SER A 154 1.95 -28.41 4.73
N VAL A 155 1.25 -27.72 5.63
CA VAL A 155 0.65 -28.32 6.83
C VAL A 155 -0.64 -29.05 6.48
N GLY A 156 -1.33 -28.65 5.41
CA GLY A 156 -2.59 -29.25 4.94
C GLY A 156 -3.80 -28.69 5.69
N ASN A 157 -4.64 -29.57 6.25
CA ASN A 157 -5.95 -29.19 6.80
C ASN A 157 -5.91 -28.46 8.15
N VAL A 158 -4.75 -28.40 8.81
CA VAL A 158 -4.64 -27.71 10.10
C VAL A 158 -4.39 -26.22 9.86
N LYS A 159 -5.27 -25.36 10.38
CA LYS A 159 -5.08 -23.90 10.30
C LYS A 159 -3.88 -23.44 11.12
N VAL A 160 -2.94 -22.79 10.47
CA VAL A 160 -1.83 -22.08 11.10
C VAL A 160 -2.27 -20.63 11.35
N GLY A 161 -2.15 -20.13 12.58
CA GLY A 161 -2.61 -18.79 12.92
C GLY A 161 -1.77 -17.66 12.31
N ARG A 162 -0.44 -17.79 12.37
CA ARG A 162 0.52 -16.84 11.78
C ARG A 162 1.88 -17.49 11.57
N MET A 163 2.67 -16.95 10.65
CA MET A 163 4.07 -17.34 10.47
C MET A 163 4.94 -16.80 11.62
N MET A 164 5.62 -17.69 12.35
CA MET A 164 6.51 -17.32 13.46
C MET A 164 7.97 -17.45 13.02
N TYR A 165 8.69 -16.33 12.91
CA TYR A 165 10.11 -16.36 12.54
C TYR A 165 11.02 -16.56 13.75
N LEU A 166 10.69 -15.94 14.89
CA LEU A 166 11.37 -16.15 16.16
C LEU A 166 10.84 -17.40 16.83
N GLY A 167 11.72 -18.33 17.21
CA GLY A 167 11.32 -19.62 17.78
C GLY A 167 10.54 -20.49 16.80
N PHE A 168 10.85 -20.40 15.49
CA PHE A 168 10.21 -21.20 14.44
C PHE A 168 10.23 -22.69 14.77
N GLU A 169 11.35 -23.20 15.30
CA GLU A 169 11.49 -24.60 15.68
C GLU A 169 10.46 -25.05 16.73
N GLU A 170 10.30 -24.28 17.80
CA GLU A 170 9.37 -24.63 18.89
C GLU A 170 7.90 -24.41 18.50
N GLN A 171 7.61 -23.33 17.77
CA GLN A 171 6.22 -22.92 17.51
C GLN A 171 5.66 -23.49 16.21
N ILE A 172 6.50 -23.79 15.22
CA ILE A 172 6.08 -24.30 13.92
C ILE A 172 6.59 -25.74 13.74
N THR A 173 7.90 -25.97 13.82
CA THR A 173 8.47 -27.30 13.52
C THR A 173 7.98 -28.37 14.48
N LYS A 174 8.00 -28.13 15.79
CA LYS A 174 7.50 -29.08 16.79
C LYS A 174 5.98 -29.27 16.77
N ARG A 175 5.22 -28.28 16.29
CA ARG A 175 3.75 -28.39 16.25
C ARG A 175 3.24 -29.07 15.00
N PHE A 176 3.89 -28.82 13.86
CA PHE A 176 3.40 -29.23 12.54
C PHE A 176 4.33 -30.20 11.81
N GLY A 177 5.53 -30.45 12.34
CA GLY A 177 6.53 -31.32 11.69
C GLY A 177 7.08 -30.71 10.39
N VAL A 178 7.12 -29.38 10.29
CA VAL A 178 7.53 -28.68 9.07
C VAL A 178 8.87 -27.95 9.28
N VAL A 179 9.77 -28.11 8.32
CA VAL A 179 11.06 -27.39 8.24
C VAL A 179 11.15 -26.60 6.94
N ILE A 180 11.96 -25.55 6.92
CA ILE A 180 12.24 -24.78 5.70
C ILE A 180 13.48 -25.37 5.04
N LYS A 181 13.41 -25.57 3.71
CA LYS A 181 14.55 -25.97 2.89
C LYS A 181 14.92 -24.84 1.94
N ASN A 182 16.22 -24.70 1.68
CA ASN A 182 16.82 -23.75 0.74
C ASN A 182 16.40 -22.28 0.97
N TRP A 183 16.40 -21.83 2.22
CA TRP A 183 16.19 -20.41 2.50
C TRP A 183 17.29 -19.58 1.80
N PRO A 184 16.94 -18.57 0.98
CA PRO A 184 17.89 -17.95 0.06
C PRO A 184 18.80 -16.89 0.71
N LEU A 185 18.49 -16.44 1.93
CA LEU A 185 19.29 -15.44 2.65
C LEU A 185 20.23 -16.12 3.66
N ASN A 186 21.32 -15.43 4.01
CA ASN A 186 22.28 -15.90 5.01
C ASN A 186 21.67 -16.12 6.40
N LYS A 187 20.59 -15.40 6.74
CA LYS A 187 19.90 -15.48 8.03
C LYS A 187 18.41 -15.67 7.80
N PHE A 188 17.83 -16.59 8.55
CA PHE A 188 16.39 -16.76 8.61
C PHE A 188 15.77 -15.62 9.43
N LYS A 189 14.98 -14.77 8.78
CA LYS A 189 14.35 -13.60 9.41
C LYS A 189 13.04 -13.24 8.73
N ASN A 190 12.22 -12.48 9.45
CA ASN A 190 10.97 -11.93 8.93
C ASN A 190 11.25 -11.03 7.70
N PRO A 191 10.51 -11.16 6.59
CA PRO A 191 10.59 -10.27 5.42
C PRO A 191 10.55 -8.78 5.78
N SER A 192 9.80 -8.39 6.81
CA SER A 192 9.75 -7.00 7.28
C SER A 192 11.11 -6.44 7.70
N HIS A 193 12.02 -7.29 8.19
CA HIS A 193 13.38 -6.96 8.62
C HIS A 193 14.44 -7.14 7.52
N VAL A 194 14.03 -7.38 6.28
CA VAL A 194 14.93 -7.32 5.12
C VAL A 194 15.06 -5.86 4.69
N SER A 195 16.29 -5.37 4.52
CA SER A 195 16.53 -3.94 4.32
C SER A 195 16.69 -3.57 2.85
N THR A 196 17.13 -4.51 2.01
CA THR A 196 17.47 -4.22 0.62
C THR A 196 16.45 -4.80 -0.36
N LYS A 197 16.23 -4.09 -1.47
CA LYS A 197 15.30 -4.54 -2.53
C LYS A 197 15.76 -5.85 -3.18
N SER A 198 17.06 -5.99 -3.43
CA SER A 198 17.64 -7.18 -4.04
C SER A 198 17.44 -8.43 -3.18
N GLU A 199 17.61 -8.35 -1.86
CA GLU A 199 17.31 -9.46 -0.96
C GLU A 199 15.81 -9.83 -0.97
N LEU A 200 14.91 -8.83 -1.07
CA LEU A 200 13.47 -9.06 -1.18
C LEU A 200 13.10 -9.75 -2.51
N GLU A 201 13.68 -9.32 -3.63
CA GLU A 201 13.49 -9.93 -4.95
C GLU A 201 14.00 -11.37 -4.96
N LEU A 202 15.19 -11.61 -4.42
CA LEU A 202 15.75 -12.96 -4.28
C LEU A 202 14.83 -13.84 -3.43
N LEU A 203 14.34 -13.31 -2.32
CA LEU A 203 13.41 -14.04 -1.45
C LEU A 203 12.10 -14.36 -2.17
N TRP A 204 11.51 -13.39 -2.87
CA TRP A 204 10.31 -13.60 -3.68
C TRP A 204 10.51 -14.71 -4.71
N HIS A 205 11.53 -14.60 -5.56
CA HIS A 205 11.78 -15.56 -6.62
C HIS A 205 12.07 -16.97 -6.09
N ALA A 206 12.81 -17.10 -4.98
CA ALA A 206 13.07 -18.41 -4.39
C ALA A 206 11.79 -19.12 -3.92
N TRP A 207 10.84 -18.38 -3.34
CA TRP A 207 9.56 -18.94 -2.88
C TRP A 207 8.55 -19.16 -4.01
N ASP A 208 8.54 -18.28 -5.01
CA ASP A 208 7.64 -18.37 -6.16
C ASP A 208 8.03 -19.54 -7.08
N SER A 209 9.32 -19.71 -7.36
CA SER A 209 9.86 -20.85 -8.14
C SER A 209 9.85 -22.18 -7.39
N GLY A 210 9.63 -22.17 -6.07
CA GLY A 210 9.64 -23.37 -5.22
C GLY A 210 11.03 -23.86 -4.81
N VAL A 211 12.10 -23.13 -5.17
CA VAL A 211 13.47 -23.41 -4.68
C VAL A 211 13.48 -23.44 -3.16
N ALA A 212 12.97 -22.36 -2.54
CA ALA A 212 12.67 -22.30 -1.12
C ALA A 212 11.26 -22.84 -0.87
N HIS A 213 11.13 -23.82 0.01
CA HIS A 213 9.84 -24.42 0.32
C HIS A 213 9.79 -24.97 1.75
N PHE A 214 8.55 -25.16 2.21
CA PHE A 214 8.28 -25.89 3.44
C PHE A 214 8.25 -27.39 3.14
N TYR A 215 9.11 -28.14 3.84
CA TYR A 215 9.16 -29.58 3.79
C TYR A 215 8.50 -30.15 5.03
N ARG A 216 7.48 -30.98 4.83
CA ARG A 216 6.84 -31.73 5.91
C ARG A 216 7.63 -33.00 6.14
N MET A 217 8.20 -33.12 7.33
CA MET A 217 8.97 -34.29 7.73
C MET A 217 8.08 -35.53 7.79
N THR A 218 8.65 -36.66 7.40
CA THR A 218 8.07 -37.98 7.67
C THR A 218 8.05 -38.27 9.17
N THR A 219 7.25 -39.24 9.59
CA THR A 219 7.17 -39.64 11.00
C THR A 219 8.54 -40.01 11.58
N GLN A 220 9.37 -40.71 10.80
CA GLN A 220 10.72 -41.10 11.22
C GLN A 220 11.65 -39.89 11.37
N GLU A 221 11.65 -39.00 10.40
CA GLU A 221 12.47 -37.77 10.45
C GLU A 221 12.07 -36.89 11.63
N TYR A 222 10.76 -36.79 11.90
CA TYR A 222 10.24 -36.01 13.01
C TYR A 222 10.64 -36.61 14.37
N SER A 223 10.55 -37.93 14.54
CA SER A 223 11.02 -38.62 15.75
C SER A 223 12.52 -38.41 15.99
N ASN A 224 13.32 -38.51 14.94
CA ASN A 224 14.77 -38.25 15.02
C ASN A 224 15.04 -36.78 15.40
N TRP A 225 14.31 -35.84 14.80
CA TRP A 225 14.41 -34.42 15.12
C TRP A 225 14.08 -34.15 16.59
N LEU A 226 13.01 -34.74 17.13
CA LEU A 226 12.64 -34.61 18.55
C LEU A 226 13.72 -35.17 19.50
N ALA A 227 14.32 -36.31 19.16
CA ALA A 227 15.39 -36.91 19.96
C ALA A 227 16.63 -36.01 20.03
N ILE A 228 16.99 -35.35 18.92
CA ILE A 228 18.08 -34.39 18.87
C ILE A 228 17.71 -33.11 19.65
N ALA A 229 16.51 -32.58 19.43
CA ALA A 229 16.04 -31.33 20.04
C ALA A 229 15.84 -31.43 21.56
N SER A 230 15.56 -32.64 22.07
CA SER A 230 15.36 -32.89 23.50
C SER A 230 16.66 -33.14 24.27
N GLY A 231 17.79 -33.27 23.57
CA GLY A 231 19.10 -33.60 24.15
C GLY A 231 19.15 -35.00 24.79
N PRO A 232 20.34 -35.53 25.10
CA PRO A 232 20.45 -36.74 25.88
C PRO A 232 19.93 -36.45 27.29
N ALA A 233 18.81 -37.08 27.66
CA ALA A 233 18.37 -37.14 29.03
C ALA A 233 19.50 -37.76 29.85
N VAL A 234 20.19 -36.95 30.66
CA VAL A 234 21.07 -37.44 31.72
C VAL A 234 20.17 -38.21 32.68
N ILE A 235 20.20 -39.53 32.57
CA ILE A 235 19.64 -40.44 33.55
C ILE A 235 20.51 -40.28 34.81
N GLN A 236 20.15 -39.35 35.69
CA GLN A 236 20.60 -39.41 37.08
C GLN A 236 19.66 -40.38 37.80
N SER A 237 20.15 -41.62 37.90
CA SER A 237 19.72 -42.60 38.88
C SER A 237 19.76 -41.99 40.27
N SER A 238 18.64 -42.13 40.98
CA SER A 238 18.45 -41.83 42.38
C SER A 238 19.52 -42.47 43.25
N ASP A 239 20.07 -41.70 44.20
CA ASP A 239 20.42 -42.25 45.50
C ASP A 239 20.11 -41.24 46.61
N ASN A 240 19.66 -41.80 47.72
CA ASN A 240 18.81 -41.24 48.74
C ASN A 240 19.67 -40.77 49.94
N GLY A 241 19.31 -39.65 50.58
CA GLY A 241 20.03 -39.19 51.77
C GLY A 241 19.35 -38.01 52.46
N GLN A 242 18.64 -38.31 53.54
CA GLN A 242 17.88 -37.42 54.42
C GLN A 242 18.77 -36.68 55.44
N GLU A 243 18.15 -35.78 56.21
CA GLU A 243 18.65 -34.97 57.35
C GLU A 243 19.22 -33.60 56.91
N GLY A 244 18.80 -32.44 57.41
CA GLY A 244 17.99 -32.04 58.57
C GLY A 244 18.55 -30.69 59.08
N ARG A 245 17.70 -29.87 59.71
CA ARG A 245 18.02 -28.80 60.69
C ARG A 245 18.08 -27.32 60.23
N ASP A 246 17.06 -26.60 60.68
CA ASP A 246 16.97 -25.27 61.32
C ASP A 246 18.02 -24.18 61.06
N GLY A 247 17.52 -22.95 60.81
CA GLY A 247 18.30 -21.72 60.91
C GLY A 247 17.52 -20.45 60.55
N SER A 248 16.84 -19.89 61.55
CA SER A 248 16.20 -18.56 61.58
C SER A 248 17.15 -17.41 61.22
N SER A 249 16.65 -16.35 60.55
CA SER A 249 16.89 -14.92 60.91
C SER A 249 16.43 -13.93 59.83
N ASN A 250 15.82 -12.85 60.32
CA ASN A 250 15.22 -11.68 59.69
C ASN A 250 16.11 -10.86 58.74
N GLY A 251 15.46 -10.05 57.89
CA GLY A 251 16.08 -8.94 57.16
C GLY A 251 15.07 -8.11 56.35
N GLU A 252 14.37 -7.20 57.02
CA GLU A 252 13.62 -6.07 56.48
C GLU A 252 14.52 -5.13 55.65
N ALA A 253 14.06 -4.65 54.48
CA ALA A 253 14.24 -3.26 54.05
C ALA A 253 13.49 -2.96 52.75
N ALA A 254 12.66 -1.93 52.82
CA ALA A 254 11.93 -1.32 51.73
C ALA A 254 12.83 -0.49 50.79
N THR A 255 12.52 -0.50 49.50
CA THR A 255 12.75 0.61 48.54
C THR A 255 11.98 0.24 47.27
N GLY A 256 10.91 0.91 46.88
CA GLY A 256 10.89 2.32 46.50
C GLY A 256 11.16 2.42 45.00
N GLY A 257 10.12 2.25 44.15
CA GLY A 257 10.24 2.29 42.69
C GLY A 257 8.94 2.73 42.04
N GLN A 258 8.90 4.01 41.65
CA GLN A 258 7.77 4.75 41.11
C GLN A 258 7.16 4.15 39.83
N THR A 259 5.85 4.15 39.80
CA THR A 259 4.97 4.08 38.64
C THR A 259 4.79 5.47 38.02
N VAL A 260 5.00 5.63 36.71
CA VAL A 260 4.53 6.75 35.88
C VAL A 260 4.13 6.16 34.50
N PRO A 261 3.07 6.67 33.83
CA PRO A 261 2.13 5.84 33.09
C PRO A 261 2.33 5.78 31.57
N GLU A 262 1.71 4.74 30.98
CA GLU A 262 1.37 4.60 29.57
C GLU A 262 0.51 5.79 29.07
N GLU A 263 0.95 6.45 28.01
CA GLU A 263 0.04 7.17 27.11
C GLU A 263 -0.06 6.43 25.78
N GLY A 264 -1.29 5.99 25.50
CA GLY A 264 -1.66 5.30 24.28
C GLY A 264 -1.81 6.24 23.09
N LEU A 265 -1.32 5.80 21.94
CA LEU A 265 -1.70 6.34 20.64
C LEU A 265 -2.47 5.28 19.86
N SER A 266 -3.79 5.46 19.89
CA SER A 266 -4.77 4.81 19.04
C SER A 266 -4.47 5.07 17.56
N SER A 267 -4.19 4.01 16.80
CA SER A 267 -4.05 4.06 15.34
C SER A 267 -5.32 3.47 14.70
N THR A 268 -6.16 4.34 14.15
CA THR A 268 -7.31 3.98 13.33
C THR A 268 -6.83 3.68 11.90
N SER A 269 -6.64 2.38 11.63
CA SER A 269 -6.30 1.84 10.31
C SER A 269 -7.52 1.84 9.37
N GLY A 270 -7.61 2.84 8.49
CA GLY A 270 -8.50 2.83 7.32
C GLY A 270 -7.94 1.92 6.20
N ALA A 271 -8.60 0.79 5.96
CA ALA A 271 -8.20 -0.19 4.96
C ALA A 271 -8.57 0.26 3.53
N PHE A 272 -7.57 0.54 2.68
CA PHE A 272 -7.74 0.64 1.23
C PHE A 272 -7.72 -0.77 0.61
N LYS A 273 -8.89 -1.26 0.16
CA LYS A 273 -9.05 -2.50 -0.61
C LYS A 273 -8.77 -2.22 -2.09
N PHE A 274 -7.71 -2.81 -2.64
CA PHE A 274 -7.53 -2.92 -4.09
C PHE A 274 -8.49 -3.99 -4.63
N HIS A 275 -9.52 -3.60 -5.38
CA HIS A 275 -10.28 -4.50 -6.23
C HIS A 275 -9.60 -4.60 -7.60
N ARG A 276 -9.07 -5.78 -7.91
CA ARG A 276 -8.53 -6.16 -9.22
C ARG A 276 -9.73 -6.56 -10.10
N VAL A 277 -10.16 -5.66 -10.98
CA VAL A 277 -11.19 -5.97 -11.99
C VAL A 277 -10.49 -6.68 -13.15
N TYR A 278 -10.80 -7.96 -13.34
CA TYR A 278 -10.44 -8.69 -14.55
C TYR A 278 -11.47 -8.35 -15.64
N LEU A 279 -11.03 -7.69 -16.71
CA LEU A 279 -11.83 -7.57 -17.93
C LEU A 279 -11.70 -8.88 -18.71
N LEU A 280 -12.81 -9.60 -18.80
CA LEU A 280 -13.02 -10.72 -19.72
C LEU A 280 -13.08 -10.16 -21.15
N LEU A 281 -12.16 -10.61 -22.02
CA LEU A 281 -12.28 -10.46 -23.46
C LEU A 281 -13.29 -11.51 -23.99
N PRO A 282 -14.19 -11.15 -24.93
CA PRO A 282 -15.06 -12.13 -25.59
C PRO A 282 -14.29 -12.95 -26.63
N PRO A 283 -14.75 -14.19 -26.93
CA PRO A 283 -14.13 -15.06 -27.91
C PRO A 283 -14.35 -14.56 -29.33
N GLN A 284 -13.30 -14.59 -30.14
CA GLN A 284 -13.34 -14.37 -31.58
C GLN A 284 -14.04 -15.55 -32.26
N VAL A 285 -14.99 -15.26 -33.13
CA VAL A 285 -15.47 -16.14 -34.20
C VAL A 285 -15.21 -15.42 -35.51
#